data_AF-A0A6C0T481-F1
#
_entry.id   AF-A0A6C0T481-F1
#
_cell.length_a   1.000
_cell.length_b   1.000
_cell.length_c   1.000
_cell.angle_alpha   90.00
_cell.angle_beta   90.00
_cell.angle_gamma   90.00
#
_symmetry.space_group_name_H-M   'P 1'
#
loop_
_entity.id
_entity.type
_entity.pdbx_description
1 polymer ?
#
loop_
_entity_poly.entity_id
_entity_poly.type
_entity_poly.pdbx_seq_one_letter_code
_entity_poly.pdbx_strand_id
1 'polypeptide(L)'
;MNGGPTALNSHKNNESTTLKQPTTNGYVTSETSIQEEDGLDERGALLKIVLDIVLKANLVTGINPTEKVVEFRHPKELKEVLQVGVGVNGCSQEEMEAALEQVVHYSVKTQHPHFYNQLYGGIDEVALTGAWMTEALNTNQYTFEVAPVFMLV
;
A
#
# COMPACT_ATOMS: atom_id res chain seq x y z
N MET A 1 -22.74 29.63 63.69
CA MET A 1 -24.17 29.60 64.01
C MET A 1 -24.95 29.95 62.76
N ASN A 2 -25.84 29.04 62.36
CA ASN A 2 -27.04 29.19 61.52
C ASN A 2 -26.87 29.70 60.07
N GLY A 3 -27.45 29.09 59.05
CA GLY A 3 -28.39 27.97 59.00
C GLY A 3 -29.25 28.03 57.73
N GLY A 4 -29.26 26.93 56.96
CA GLY A 4 -30.34 26.51 56.04
C GLY A 4 -30.48 27.23 54.68
N PRO A 5 -31.25 26.65 53.72
CA PRO A 5 -32.21 25.56 53.93
C PRO A 5 -32.01 24.30 53.06
N THR A 6 -32.57 23.23 53.61
CA THR A 6 -32.93 21.92 53.04
C THR A 6 -33.99 22.02 51.94
N ALA A 7 -33.86 21.24 50.86
CA ALA A 7 -34.99 20.63 50.10
C ALA A 7 -34.42 19.58 49.12
N LEU A 8 -34.67 18.29 49.33
CA LEU A 8 -35.82 17.49 48.90
C LEU A 8 -35.60 16.83 47.54
N ASN A 9 -35.47 15.50 47.59
CA ASN A 9 -35.41 14.57 46.49
C ASN A 9 -36.81 14.43 45.83
N SER A 10 -36.92 14.50 44.50
CA SER A 10 -37.99 13.79 43.78
C SER A 10 -37.80 13.76 42.26
N HIS A 11 -37.76 12.52 41.75
CA HIS A 11 -38.30 12.01 40.49
C HIS A 11 -37.89 12.58 39.11
N LYS A 12 -37.21 11.68 38.37
CA LYS A 12 -37.48 11.22 36.99
C LYS A 12 -37.80 12.30 35.95
N ASN A 13 -36.95 12.39 34.95
CA ASN A 13 -37.36 12.19 33.55
C ASN A 13 -36.15 11.82 32.69
N ASN A 14 -36.16 10.59 32.19
CA ASN A 14 -35.25 10.10 31.17
C ASN A 14 -35.75 10.62 29.82
N GLU A 15 -35.17 11.69 29.30
CA GLU A 15 -35.32 12.04 27.89
C GLU A 15 -34.23 11.32 27.08
N SER A 16 -34.60 10.16 26.52
CA SER A 16 -33.85 9.55 25.43
C SER A 16 -34.10 10.34 24.17
N THR A 17 -33.19 11.24 23.82
CA THR A 17 -33.15 11.87 22.49
C THR A 17 -32.87 10.79 21.46
N THR A 18 -33.93 10.28 20.84
CA THR A 18 -33.84 9.27 19.79
C THR A 18 -33.43 9.99 18.51
N LEU A 19 -32.13 9.96 18.18
CA LEU A 19 -31.70 10.26 16.81
C LEU A 19 -32.22 9.12 15.92
N LYS A 20 -33.19 9.45 15.05
CA LYS A 20 -33.67 8.52 14.02
C LYS A 20 -32.50 8.20 13.09
N GLN A 21 -32.00 6.96 13.16
CA GLN A 21 -31.12 6.43 12.13
C GLN A 21 -31.90 6.31 10.81
N PRO A 22 -31.27 6.62 9.66
CA PRO A 22 -31.89 6.37 8.36
C PRO A 22 -32.05 4.86 8.18
N THR A 23 -33.23 4.45 7.71
CA THR A 23 -33.61 3.06 7.48
C THR A 23 -32.65 2.40 6.49
N THR A 24 -31.85 1.44 6.97
CA THR A 24 -31.05 0.56 6.12
C THR A 24 -31.97 -0.45 5.43
N ASN A 25 -31.92 -0.47 4.10
CA ASN A 25 -32.52 -1.54 3.30
C ASN A 25 -31.97 -2.90 3.74
N GLY A 26 -32.87 -3.88 3.80
CA GLY A 26 -32.65 -5.17 4.43
C GLY A 26 -31.65 -6.07 3.73
N TYR A 27 -30.39 -5.99 4.16
CA TYR A 27 -29.42 -7.05 3.98
C TYR A 27 -29.31 -7.82 5.30
N VAL A 28 -29.63 -9.12 5.24
CA VAL A 28 -29.37 -10.07 6.32
C VAL A 28 -27.86 -10.16 6.49
N THR A 29 -27.31 -9.62 7.58
CA THR A 29 -25.93 -9.92 7.97
C THR A 29 -25.94 -11.28 8.65
N SER A 30 -25.66 -12.34 7.88
CA SER A 30 -25.16 -13.56 8.49
C SER A 30 -23.78 -13.25 9.06
N GLU A 31 -23.66 -13.17 10.39
CA GLU A 31 -22.37 -13.18 11.07
C GLU A 31 -21.67 -14.49 10.71
N THR A 32 -20.87 -14.46 9.65
CA THR A 32 -19.94 -15.54 9.37
C THR A 32 -18.75 -15.26 10.27
N SER A 33 -18.67 -16.02 11.36
CA SER A 33 -17.45 -16.13 12.13
C SER A 33 -16.33 -16.55 11.18
N ILE A 34 -15.48 -15.59 10.81
CA ILE A 34 -14.25 -15.85 10.10
C ILE A 34 -13.40 -16.66 11.08
N GLN A 35 -13.33 -17.97 10.87
CA GLN A 35 -12.32 -18.79 11.50
C GLN A 35 -10.98 -18.26 10.97
N GLU A 36 -10.12 -17.78 11.87
CA GLU A 36 -8.72 -17.53 11.57
C GLU A 36 -8.11 -18.87 11.17
N GLU A 37 -8.11 -19.16 9.86
CA GLU A 37 -7.25 -20.19 9.30
C GLU A 37 -5.81 -19.70 9.47
N ASP A 38 -5.04 -20.40 10.29
CA ASP A 38 -3.58 -20.37 10.44
C ASP A 38 -2.82 -20.68 9.11
N GLY A 39 -3.41 -20.37 7.94
CA GLY A 39 -2.83 -20.49 6.61
C GLY A 39 -2.39 -19.13 6.02
N LEU A 40 -2.15 -18.13 6.87
CA LEU A 40 -1.81 -16.74 6.49
C LEU A 40 -0.36 -16.56 5.99
N ASP A 41 0.45 -17.63 6.00
CA ASP A 41 1.90 -17.54 5.79
C ASP A 41 2.31 -17.41 4.31
N GLU A 42 1.66 -18.14 3.38
CA GLU A 42 2.05 -18.11 1.96
C GLU A 42 1.35 -17.04 1.11
N ARG A 43 0.13 -16.62 1.48
CA ARG A 43 -0.65 -15.66 0.66
C ARG A 43 0.00 -14.28 0.70
N GLY A 44 0.48 -13.82 -0.45
CA GLY A 44 1.13 -12.50 -0.59
C GLY A 44 2.60 -12.46 -0.15
N ALA A 45 3.26 -13.61 0.07
CA ALA A 45 4.68 -13.67 0.41
C ALA A 45 5.56 -12.86 -0.56
N LEU A 46 5.30 -12.96 -1.87
CA LEU A 46 5.99 -12.16 -2.89
C LEU A 46 5.80 -10.65 -2.70
N LEU A 47 4.59 -10.20 -2.37
CA LEU A 47 4.33 -8.77 -2.15
C LEU A 47 5.07 -8.25 -0.92
N LYS A 48 5.17 -9.06 0.14
CA LYS A 48 5.97 -8.73 1.34
C LYS A 48 7.46 -8.61 0.99
N ILE A 49 7.99 -9.54 0.19
CA ILE A 49 9.37 -9.49 -0.31
C ILE A 49 9.62 -8.20 -1.11
N VAL A 50 8.73 -7.85 -2.03
CA VAL A 50 8.86 -6.62 -2.82
C VAL A 50 8.82 -5.37 -1.93
N LEU A 51 7.90 -5.33 -0.97
CA LEU A 51 7.83 -4.24 0.01
C LEU A 51 9.13 -4.13 0.82
N ASP A 52 9.67 -5.25 1.29
CA ASP A 52 10.93 -5.28 2.03
C ASP A 52 12.10 -4.74 1.18
N ILE A 53 12.18 -5.11 -0.10
CA ILE A 53 13.20 -4.59 -1.03
C ILE A 53 13.03 -3.07 -1.19
N VAL A 54 11.81 -2.58 -1.40
CA VAL A 54 11.50 -1.14 -1.55
C VAL A 54 11.95 -0.35 -0.33
N LEU A 55 11.66 -0.85 0.88
CA LEU A 55 12.04 -0.21 2.14
C LEU A 55 13.55 -0.27 2.38
N LYS A 56 14.17 -1.44 2.23
CA LYS A 56 15.64 -1.62 2.42
C LYS A 56 16.46 -0.76 1.47
N ALA A 57 15.99 -0.60 0.24
CA ALA A 57 16.66 0.21 -0.78
C ALA A 57 16.33 1.72 -0.69
N ASN A 58 15.57 2.16 0.34
CA ASN A 58 15.21 3.55 0.55
C ASN A 58 14.59 4.20 -0.71
N LEU A 59 13.71 3.47 -1.41
CA LEU A 59 13.14 3.94 -2.67
C LEU A 59 12.05 5.00 -2.49
N VAL A 60 11.56 5.19 -1.27
CA VAL A 60 10.45 6.10 -0.93
C VAL A 60 10.86 7.09 0.15
N THR A 61 11.38 6.59 1.26
CA THR A 61 11.84 7.37 2.42
C THR A 61 13.31 7.07 2.72
N GLY A 62 13.97 7.93 3.51
CA GLY A 62 15.37 7.69 3.91
C GLY A 62 16.40 7.83 2.78
N ILE A 63 16.07 8.55 1.70
CA ILE A 63 16.93 8.72 0.53
C ILE A 63 18.29 9.30 0.95
N ASN A 64 19.37 8.57 0.63
CA ASN A 64 20.73 8.99 0.92
C ASN A 64 21.30 9.83 -0.24
N PRO A 65 21.52 11.15 -0.05
CA PRO A 65 22.03 12.03 -1.12
C PRO A 65 23.49 11.76 -1.51
N THR A 66 24.21 10.95 -0.72
CA THR A 66 25.63 10.62 -0.98
C THR A 66 25.80 9.37 -1.84
N GLU A 67 24.72 8.62 -2.09
CA GLU A 67 24.77 7.46 -2.96
C GLU A 67 24.86 7.85 -4.44
N LYS A 68 25.30 6.89 -5.26
CA LYS A 68 25.25 7.06 -6.71
C LYS A 68 23.80 7.14 -7.17
N VAL A 69 23.52 8.08 -8.07
CA VAL A 69 22.23 8.19 -8.79
C VAL A 69 21.98 6.95 -9.65
N VAL A 70 23.04 6.31 -10.15
CA VAL A 70 22.97 5.06 -10.93
C VAL A 70 24.29 4.30 -10.82
N GLU A 71 24.23 2.97 -10.67
CA GLU A 71 25.39 2.11 -10.88
C GLU A 71 25.54 1.81 -12.38
N PHE A 72 26.13 2.75 -13.11
CA PHE A 72 26.19 2.67 -14.57
C PHE A 72 26.99 1.45 -15.06
N ARG A 73 26.41 0.73 -16.01
CA ARG A 73 27.04 -0.37 -16.78
C ARG A 73 26.69 -0.22 -18.25
N HIS A 74 27.61 -0.60 -19.14
CA HIS A 74 27.27 -0.68 -20.56
C HIS A 74 26.30 -1.84 -20.85
N PRO A 75 25.49 -1.78 -21.92
CA PRO A 75 24.44 -2.79 -22.17
C PRO A 75 24.93 -4.24 -22.22
N LYS A 76 26.13 -4.49 -22.76
CA LYS A 76 26.71 -5.84 -22.79
C LYS A 76 27.03 -6.36 -21.38
N GLU A 77 27.70 -5.55 -20.58
CA GLU A 77 28.05 -5.86 -19.19
C GLU A 77 26.78 -6.07 -18.36
N LEU A 78 25.79 -5.20 -18.50
CA LEU A 78 24.55 -5.30 -17.73
C LEU A 78 23.76 -6.57 -18.08
N LYS A 79 23.76 -6.98 -19.36
CA LYS A 79 23.11 -8.22 -19.80
C LYS A 79 23.78 -9.45 -19.21
N GLU A 80 25.11 -9.45 -19.10
CA GLU A 80 25.88 -10.53 -18.49
C GLU A 80 25.62 -10.62 -16.99
N VAL A 81 25.49 -9.48 -16.31
CA VAL A 81 25.19 -9.41 -14.88
C VAL A 81 23.76 -9.87 -14.58
N LEU A 82 22.76 -9.31 -15.28
CA LEU A 82 21.34 -9.55 -14.98
C LEU A 82 20.81 -10.90 -15.48
N GLN A 83 21.49 -11.53 -16.45
CA GLN A 83 21.05 -12.79 -17.06
C GLN A 83 19.56 -12.77 -17.49
N VAL A 84 19.12 -11.70 -18.16
CA VAL A 84 17.72 -11.38 -18.55
C VAL A 84 16.99 -12.40 -19.45
N GLY A 85 17.49 -13.62 -19.62
CA GLY A 85 16.84 -14.69 -20.36
C GLY A 85 15.72 -15.35 -19.56
N VAL A 86 14.57 -15.57 -20.17
CA VAL A 86 13.49 -16.39 -19.59
C VAL A 86 13.83 -17.86 -19.85
N GLY A 87 14.03 -18.63 -18.78
CA GLY A 87 14.27 -20.06 -18.85
C GLY A 87 13.02 -20.85 -19.24
N VAL A 88 13.21 -22.12 -19.63
CA VAL A 88 12.09 -23.05 -19.87
C VAL A 88 11.42 -23.47 -18.56
N ASN A 89 12.19 -23.48 -17.47
CA ASN A 89 11.71 -23.75 -16.13
C ASN A 89 11.50 -22.45 -15.36
N GLY A 90 10.70 -22.50 -14.29
CA GLY A 90 10.63 -21.41 -13.31
C GLY A 90 11.96 -21.22 -12.57
N CYS A 91 12.03 -20.18 -11.75
CA CYS A 91 13.16 -19.91 -10.85
C CYS A 91 12.78 -20.20 -9.40
N SER A 92 13.78 -20.37 -8.54
CA SER A 92 13.58 -20.44 -7.10
C SER A 92 13.21 -19.06 -6.55
N GLN A 93 12.70 -19.02 -5.31
CA GLN A 93 12.39 -17.75 -4.64
C GLN A 93 13.66 -16.90 -4.46
N GLU A 94 14.79 -17.51 -4.10
CA GLU A 94 16.07 -16.84 -3.91
C GLU A 94 16.60 -16.24 -5.22
N GLU A 95 16.45 -16.95 -6.33
CA GLU A 95 16.82 -16.47 -7.66
C GLU A 95 15.96 -15.25 -8.06
N MET A 96 14.66 -15.30 -7.80
CA MET A 96 13.74 -14.19 -8.04
C MET A 96 14.07 -12.98 -7.16
N GLU A 97 14.31 -13.18 -5.86
CA GLU A 97 14.71 -12.12 -4.92
C GLU A 97 16.01 -11.44 -5.38
N ALA A 98 17.03 -12.24 -5.71
CA ALA A 98 18.29 -11.73 -6.23
C ALA A 98 18.10 -10.94 -7.53
N ALA A 99 17.21 -11.39 -8.42
CA ALA A 99 16.89 -10.66 -9.64
C ALA A 99 16.21 -9.31 -9.35
N LEU A 100 15.25 -9.25 -8.41
CA LEU A 100 14.60 -8.00 -8.00
C LEU A 100 15.59 -7.02 -7.36
N GLU A 101 16.48 -7.50 -6.50
CA GLU A 101 17.53 -6.68 -5.89
C GLU A 101 18.49 -6.12 -6.95
N GLN A 102 18.88 -6.92 -7.93
CA GLN A 102 19.73 -6.46 -9.04
C GLN A 102 19.02 -5.42 -9.91
N VAL A 103 17.73 -5.62 -10.20
CA VAL A 103 16.92 -4.62 -10.92
C VAL A 103 16.96 -3.29 -10.19
N VAL A 104 16.76 -3.28 -8.87
CA VAL A 104 16.84 -2.06 -8.06
C VAL A 104 18.25 -1.46 -8.07
N HIS A 105 19.29 -2.29 -7.89
CA HIS A 105 20.67 -1.85 -7.80
C HIS A 105 21.18 -1.15 -9.08
N TYR A 106 20.87 -1.71 -10.25
CA TYR A 106 21.35 -1.19 -11.53
C TYR A 106 20.39 -0.17 -12.18
N SER A 107 19.20 0.03 -11.63
CA SER A 107 18.27 1.07 -12.10
C SER A 107 18.71 2.47 -11.71
N VAL A 108 18.32 3.45 -12.51
CA VAL A 108 18.49 4.86 -12.17
C VAL A 108 17.57 5.21 -11.00
N LYS A 109 18.13 5.79 -9.94
CA LYS A 109 17.38 6.28 -8.78
C LYS A 109 16.74 7.63 -9.11
N THR A 110 15.59 7.61 -9.78
CA THR A 110 14.87 8.85 -10.16
C THR A 110 14.38 9.64 -8.95
N GLN A 111 14.23 8.97 -7.80
CA GLN A 111 13.93 9.61 -6.53
C GLN A 111 15.06 10.53 -6.01
N HIS A 112 16.29 10.38 -6.55
CA HIS A 112 17.48 10.92 -5.92
C HIS A 112 17.47 12.46 -6.02
N PRO A 113 17.85 13.21 -4.96
CA PRO A 113 17.81 14.67 -4.97
C PRO A 113 18.72 15.32 -6.03
N HIS A 114 19.70 14.56 -6.53
CA HIS A 114 20.60 14.96 -7.62
C HIS A 114 20.26 14.36 -9.00
N PHE A 115 19.05 13.80 -9.17
CA PHE A 115 18.54 13.39 -10.47
C PHE A 115 17.89 14.59 -11.20
N TYR A 116 18.60 15.17 -12.16
CA TYR A 116 18.15 16.35 -12.93
C TYR A 116 17.99 16.08 -14.44
N ASN A 117 18.01 14.81 -14.84
CA ASN A 117 18.09 14.44 -16.25
C ASN A 117 16.76 14.66 -17.01
N GLN A 118 15.64 14.70 -16.30
CA GLN A 118 14.31 14.69 -16.89
C GLN A 118 13.42 15.76 -16.28
N LEU A 119 12.24 15.98 -16.88
CA LEU A 119 11.20 16.87 -16.35
C LEU A 119 10.39 16.23 -15.20
N TYR A 120 10.84 15.10 -14.67
CA TYR A 120 10.29 14.42 -13.49
C TYR A 120 11.45 13.96 -12.61
N GLY A 121 11.16 13.74 -11.33
CA GLY A 121 12.12 13.26 -10.34
C GLY A 121 11.50 13.28 -8.94
N GLY A 122 12.16 12.63 -7.99
CA GLY A 122 11.57 12.39 -6.68
C GLY A 122 10.56 11.25 -6.68
N ILE A 123 10.01 10.98 -5.51
CA ILE A 123 8.96 10.00 -5.27
C ILE A 123 8.02 10.58 -4.21
N ASP A 124 6.72 10.44 -4.44
CA ASP A 124 5.69 10.82 -3.48
C ASP A 124 5.04 9.54 -2.95
N GLU A 125 5.08 9.35 -1.63
CA GLU A 125 4.62 8.11 -0.98
C GLU A 125 3.12 7.90 -1.15
N VAL A 126 2.32 8.97 -1.15
CA VAL A 126 0.87 8.90 -1.34
C VAL A 126 0.55 8.50 -2.78
N ALA A 127 1.24 9.08 -3.77
CA ALA A 127 1.09 8.74 -5.17
C ALA A 127 1.51 7.28 -5.45
N LEU A 128 2.62 6.81 -4.86
CA LEU A 128 3.05 5.41 -5.00
C LEU A 128 2.03 4.44 -4.40
N THR A 129 1.52 4.76 -3.21
CA THR A 129 0.47 3.96 -2.55
C THR A 129 -0.78 3.88 -3.41
N GLY A 130 -1.20 5.02 -3.99
CA GLY A 130 -2.30 5.06 -4.94
C GLY A 130 -2.06 4.19 -6.16
N ALA A 131 -0.85 4.25 -6.75
CA ALA A 131 -0.48 3.42 -7.90
C ALA A 131 -0.55 1.92 -7.57
N TRP A 132 0.03 1.49 -6.44
CA TRP A 132 -0.04 0.09 -6.02
C TRP A 132 -1.48 -0.39 -5.76
N MET A 133 -2.32 0.46 -5.17
CA MET A 133 -3.73 0.16 -4.96
C MET A 133 -4.48 0.02 -6.29
N THR A 134 -4.24 0.92 -7.24
CA THR A 134 -4.84 0.86 -8.58
C THR A 134 -4.44 -0.43 -9.31
N GLU A 135 -3.16 -0.80 -9.28
CA GLU A 135 -2.67 -2.05 -9.87
C GLU A 135 -3.25 -3.29 -9.18
N ALA A 136 -3.39 -3.28 -7.85
CA ALA A 136 -4.02 -4.37 -7.10
C ALA A 136 -5.51 -4.54 -7.44
N LEU A 137 -6.22 -3.44 -7.74
CA LEU A 137 -7.62 -3.46 -8.15
C LEU A 137 -7.81 -3.93 -9.60
N ASN A 138 -6.80 -3.75 -10.47
CA ASN A 138 -6.73 -4.28 -11.84
C ASN A 138 -8.06 -4.20 -12.63
N THR A 139 -8.72 -3.04 -12.58
CA THR A 139 -9.97 -2.80 -13.32
C THR A 139 -9.72 -1.97 -14.59
N ASN A 140 -10.75 -1.83 -15.42
CA ASN A 140 -10.71 -1.04 -16.65
C ASN A 140 -11.66 0.16 -16.56
N GLN A 141 -11.17 1.35 -16.87
CA GLN A 141 -11.94 2.59 -16.86
C GLN A 141 -12.74 2.80 -18.16
N TYR A 142 -13.54 1.80 -18.58
CA TYR A 142 -14.38 1.87 -19.80
C TYR A 142 -15.88 2.01 -19.51
N THR A 143 -16.42 1.37 -18.47
CA THR A 143 -17.84 1.52 -18.07
C THR A 143 -18.01 1.61 -16.57
N PHE A 144 -19.02 2.37 -16.14
CA PHE A 144 -19.32 2.57 -14.72
C PHE A 144 -19.50 1.25 -13.95
N GLU A 145 -20.00 0.21 -14.61
CA GLU A 145 -20.20 -1.12 -14.03
C GLU A 145 -18.89 -1.76 -13.54
N VAL A 146 -17.79 -1.58 -14.28
CA VAL A 146 -16.52 -2.23 -13.96
C VAL A 146 -15.58 -1.35 -13.12
N ALA A 147 -15.71 -0.02 -13.20
CA ALA A 147 -14.86 0.91 -12.46
C ALA A 147 -15.63 2.11 -11.88
N PRO A 148 -16.64 1.88 -11.01
CA PRO A 148 -17.55 2.93 -10.56
C PRO A 148 -16.81 4.06 -9.85
N VAL A 149 -15.87 3.75 -8.95
CA VAL A 149 -15.11 4.77 -8.19
C VAL A 149 -14.20 5.59 -9.11
N PHE A 150 -13.48 4.94 -10.02
CA PHE A 150 -12.53 5.61 -10.92
C PHE A 150 -13.20 6.48 -12.00
N MET A 151 -14.51 6.33 -12.21
CA MET A 151 -15.29 7.13 -13.15
C MET A 151 -16.04 8.32 -12.54
N LEU A 152 -16.01 8.48 -11.22
CA LEU A 152 -16.70 9.60 -10.52
C LEU A 152 -15.94 10.94 -10.59
N VAL A 153 -15.01 11.10 -11.53
CA VAL A 153 -14.24 12.34 -11.76
C VAL A 153 -15.04 13.42 -12.47
#